data_AF-A0A7C8YT31-F1
#
_entry.id   AF-A0A7C8YT31-F1
#
_cell.length_a   1.000
_cell.length_b   1.000
_cell.length_c   1.000
_cell.angle_alpha   90.00
_cell.angle_beta   90.00
_cell.angle_gamma   90.00
#
_symmetry.space_group_name_H-M   'P 1'
#
loop_
_entity.id
_entity.type
_entity.pdbx_description
1 polymer ?
#
loop_
_entity_poly.entity_id
_entity_poly.type
_entity_poly.pdbx_seq_one_letter_code
_entity_poly.pdbx_strand_id
1 'polypeptide(L)'
;MSTLRNLKIKTSTCKRLVKELHSYEKEVEREAAKTADMKEKGADPYDLKQQENVLAESRMMVPDCCKRLESALADLKATLTELEEANEQGPELDEARSTIADV
;
A
#
# COMPACT_ATOMS: atom_id res chain seq x y z
N MET A 1 16.19 -15.35 -15.93
CA MET A 1 15.13 -16.37 -16.10
C MET A 1 14.02 -16.06 -15.11
N SER A 2 12.92 -15.52 -15.62
CA SER A 2 11.69 -15.36 -14.86
C SER A 2 11.03 -16.73 -14.69
N THR A 3 10.47 -16.98 -13.50
CA THR A 3 9.89 -18.29 -13.14
C THR A 3 8.55 -18.07 -12.45
N LEU A 4 7.65 -19.05 -12.50
CA LEU A 4 6.38 -19.02 -11.75
C LEU A 4 6.61 -18.76 -10.25
N ARG A 5 7.70 -19.32 -9.68
CA ARG A 5 8.12 -19.05 -8.30
C ARG A 5 8.42 -17.57 -8.06
N ASN A 6 9.13 -16.93 -8.98
CA ASN A 6 9.47 -15.52 -8.90
C ASN A 6 8.23 -14.63 -9.03
N LEU A 7 7.32 -14.96 -9.96
CA LEU A 7 6.02 -14.31 -10.11
C LEU A 7 5.22 -14.34 -8.80
N LYS A 8 5.09 -15.52 -8.17
CA LYS A 8 4.41 -15.69 -6.88
C LYS A 8 5.01 -14.82 -5.75
N ILE A 9 6.33 -14.65 -5.73
CA ILE A 9 7.00 -13.79 -4.74
C ILE A 9 6.64 -12.32 -4.98
N LYS A 10 6.65 -11.86 -6.23
CA LYS A 10 6.28 -10.47 -6.57
C LYS A 10 4.80 -10.20 -6.31
N THR A 11 3.93 -11.16 -6.61
CA THR A 11 2.49 -11.10 -6.28
C THR A 11 2.28 -10.95 -4.78
N SER A 12 2.92 -11.80 -3.96
CA SER A 12 2.80 -11.71 -2.50
C SER A 12 3.38 -10.42 -1.92
N THR A 13 4.44 -9.89 -2.53
CA THR A 13 5.01 -8.57 -2.19
C THR A 13 4.00 -7.45 -2.42
N CYS A 14 3.32 -7.42 -3.58
CA CYS A 14 2.27 -6.43 -3.86
C CYS A 14 1.13 -6.54 -2.84
N LYS A 15 0.63 -7.75 -2.58
CA LYS A 15 -0.45 -7.98 -1.59
C LYS A 15 -0.08 -7.47 -0.19
N ARG A 16 1.18 -7.65 0.24
CA ARG A 16 1.65 -7.11 1.52
C ARG A 16 1.68 -5.59 1.52
N LEU A 17 2.22 -4.97 0.47
CA LEU A 17 2.29 -3.52 0.35
C LEU A 17 0.90 -2.87 0.33
N VAL A 18 -0.09 -3.48 -0.32
CA VAL A 18 -1.50 -3.04 -0.25
C VAL A 18 -2.03 -3.08 1.18
N LYS A 19 -1.73 -4.13 1.95
CA LYS A 19 -2.16 -4.20 3.37
C LYS A 19 -1.45 -3.17 4.23
N GLU A 20 -0.17 -2.90 3.98
CA GLU A 20 0.58 -1.83 4.64
C GLU A 20 -0.03 -0.47 4.36
N LEU A 21 -0.31 -0.16 3.08
CA LEU A 21 -0.94 1.09 2.66
C LEU A 21 -2.28 1.31 3.37
N HIS A 22 -3.18 0.33 3.32
CA HIS A 22 -4.47 0.40 4.02
C HIS A 22 -4.31 0.59 5.54
N SER A 23 -3.27 0.03 6.15
CA SER A 23 -3.00 0.23 7.58
C SER A 23 -2.59 1.68 7.87
N TYR A 24 -1.76 2.28 7.02
CA TYR A 24 -1.37 3.68 7.16
C TYR A 24 -2.54 4.64 6.88
N GLU A 25 -3.37 4.35 5.88
CA GLU A 25 -4.56 5.15 5.58
C GLU A 25 -5.57 5.11 6.74
N LYS A 26 -5.79 3.94 7.35
CA LYS A 26 -6.63 3.82 8.55
C LYS A 26 -6.07 4.59 9.74
N GLU A 27 -4.75 4.63 9.91
CA GLU A 27 -4.14 5.46 10.96
C GLU A 27 -4.38 6.94 10.70
N VAL A 28 -4.19 7.39 9.46
CA VAL A 28 -4.48 8.78 9.06
C VAL A 28 -5.94 9.12 9.31
N GLU A 29 -6.87 8.22 8.99
CA GLU A 29 -8.31 8.41 9.26
C GLU A 29 -8.59 8.54 10.76
N ARG A 30 -8.04 7.63 11.59
CA ARG A 30 -8.19 7.67 13.05
C ARG A 30 -7.66 8.97 13.64
N GLU A 31 -6.44 9.35 13.29
CA GLU A 31 -5.82 10.57 13.81
C GLU A 31 -6.53 11.82 13.30
N ALA A 32 -7.06 11.82 12.07
CA ALA A 32 -7.85 12.93 11.55
C ALA A 32 -9.18 13.09 12.28
N ALA A 33 -9.88 11.98 12.54
CA ALA A 33 -11.12 11.98 13.32
C ALA A 33 -10.88 12.49 14.75
N LYS A 34 -9.80 12.04 15.39
CA LYS A 34 -9.41 12.49 16.72
C LYS A 34 -9.06 13.99 16.76
N THR A 35 -8.31 14.49 15.79
CA THR A 35 -8.02 15.93 15.67
C THR A 35 -9.28 16.76 15.48
N ALA A 36 -10.23 16.29 14.66
CA ALA A 36 -11.50 16.96 14.44
C ALA A 36 -12.35 17.03 15.72
N ASP A 37 -12.46 15.90 16.45
CA ASP A 37 -13.17 15.81 17.72
C ASP A 37 -12.54 16.71 18.80
N MET A 38 -11.20 16.76 18.91
CA MET A 38 -10.51 17.68 19.83
C MET A 38 -10.79 19.14 19.50
N LYS A 39 -10.85 19.49 18.21
CA LYS A 39 -11.17 20.84 17.77
C LYS A 39 -12.63 21.21 18.10
N GLU A 40 -13.57 20.30 17.89
CA GLU A 40 -14.98 20.50 18.20
C GLU A 40 -15.22 20.67 19.71
N LYS A 41 -14.51 19.88 20.53
CA LYS A 41 -14.58 19.96 21.99
C LYS A 41 -13.83 21.16 22.59
N GLY A 42 -13.17 21.97 21.77
CA GLY A 42 -12.42 23.14 22.22
C GLY A 42 -11.22 22.78 23.09
N ALA A 43 -10.48 21.73 22.73
CA ALA A 43 -9.25 21.33 23.41
C ALA A 43 -8.24 22.50 23.50
N ASP A 44 -7.36 22.45 24.51
CA ASP A 44 -6.27 23.41 24.67
C ASP A 44 -5.45 23.51 23.36
N PRO A 45 -5.10 24.72 22.89
CA PRO A 45 -4.20 24.92 21.76
C PRO A 45 -2.92 24.06 21.77
N TYR A 46 -2.31 23.83 22.94
CA TYR A 46 -1.11 22.99 23.04
C TYR A 46 -1.41 21.52 22.72
N ASP A 47 -2.47 20.97 23.31
CA ASP A 47 -2.90 19.59 23.07
C ASP A 47 -3.37 19.38 21.62
N LEU A 48 -4.10 20.36 21.07
CA LEU A 48 -4.52 20.32 19.67
C LEU A 48 -3.28 20.35 18.75
N LYS A 49 -2.27 21.17 19.06
CA LYS A 49 -1.05 21.23 18.27
C LYS A 49 -0.26 19.92 18.31
N GLN A 50 -0.20 19.28 19.47
CA GLN A 50 0.42 17.97 19.60
C GLN A 50 -0.30 16.94 18.73
N GLN A 51 -1.63 16.92 18.77
CA GLN A 51 -2.43 15.99 17.96
C GLN A 51 -2.30 16.26 16.45
N GLU A 52 -2.20 17.53 16.03
CA GLU A 52 -1.90 17.88 14.63
C GLU A 52 -0.55 17.34 14.16
N ASN A 53 0.47 17.35 15.03
CA ASN A 53 1.78 16.78 14.71
C ASN A 53 1.69 15.26 14.52
N VAL A 54 0.95 14.56 15.38
CA VAL A 54 0.69 13.11 15.24
C VAL A 54 0.01 12.82 13.90
N LEU A 55 -1.03 13.58 13.54
CA LEU A 55 -1.69 13.44 12.23
C LEU A 55 -0.72 13.69 11.06
N ALA A 56 0.15 14.69 11.17
CA ALA A 56 1.15 14.98 10.16
C ALA A 56 2.15 13.83 10.00
N GLU A 57 2.63 13.25 11.10
CA GLU A 57 3.52 12.09 11.10
C GLU A 57 2.88 10.86 10.45
N SER A 58 1.62 10.55 10.79
CA SER A 58 0.88 9.46 10.15
C SER A 58 0.74 9.66 8.64
N ARG A 59 0.50 10.90 8.18
CA ARG A 59 0.40 11.24 6.75
C ARG A 59 1.74 11.09 6.02
N MET A 60 2.87 11.34 6.68
CA MET A 60 4.20 11.22 6.07
C MET A 60 4.57 9.77 5.71
N MET A 61 3.88 8.76 6.29
CA MET A 61 4.14 7.34 6.01
C MET A 61 3.54 6.86 4.68
N VAL A 62 2.45 7.49 4.22
CA VAL A 62 1.68 7.04 3.05
C VAL A 62 2.47 7.17 1.73
N PRO A 63 3.18 8.28 1.44
CA PRO A 63 3.85 8.46 0.15
C PRO A 63 4.93 7.42 -0.14
N ASP A 64 5.75 7.06 0.84
CA ASP A 64 6.79 6.03 0.66
C ASP A 64 6.17 4.65 0.38
N CYS A 65 5.09 4.31 1.08
CA CYS A 65 4.38 3.06 0.86
C CYS A 65 3.78 2.99 -0.55
N CYS A 66 3.17 4.09 -1.03
CA CYS A 66 2.66 4.20 -2.40
C CYS A 66 3.78 3.99 -3.43
N LYS A 67 4.92 4.66 -3.27
CA LYS A 67 6.06 4.52 -4.18
C LYS A 67 6.61 3.09 -4.22
N ARG A 68 6.69 2.42 -3.05
CA ARG A 68 7.09 1.01 -2.97
C ARG A 68 6.07 0.11 -3.66
N LEU A 69 4.78 0.36 -3.50
CA LEU A 69 3.70 -0.39 -4.16
C LEU A 69 3.75 -0.21 -5.68
N GLU A 70 3.89 1.01 -6.18
CA GLU A 70 4.05 1.30 -7.61
C GLU A 70 5.24 0.57 -8.21
N SER A 71 6.39 0.60 -7.52
CA SER A 71 7.59 -0.10 -7.95
C SER A 71 7.40 -1.62 -8.00
N ALA A 72 6.77 -2.19 -6.97
CA ALA A 72 6.46 -3.63 -6.92
C ALA A 72 5.45 -4.04 -8.00
N LEU A 73 4.45 -3.18 -8.28
CA LEU A 73 3.44 -3.43 -9.31
C LEU A 73 4.06 -3.41 -10.71
N ALA A 74 4.96 -2.45 -10.99
CA ALA A 74 5.69 -2.39 -12.26
C ALA A 74 6.53 -3.65 -12.47
N ASP A 75 7.24 -4.08 -11.44
CA ASP A 75 8.08 -5.28 -11.44
C ASP A 75 7.24 -6.58 -11.62
N LEU A 76 6.07 -6.65 -10.99
CA LEU A 76 5.11 -7.74 -11.19
C LEU A 76 4.58 -7.78 -12.64
N LYS A 77 4.17 -6.63 -13.19
CA LYS A 77 3.68 -6.51 -14.58
C LYS A 77 4.74 -6.94 -15.60
N ALA A 78 5.99 -6.51 -15.41
CA ALA A 78 7.10 -6.91 -16.26
C ALA A 78 7.31 -8.44 -16.23
N THR A 79 7.34 -9.03 -15.03
CA THR A 79 7.53 -10.48 -14.86
C THR A 79 6.37 -11.29 -15.44
N LEU A 80 5.13 -10.80 -15.32
CA LEU A 80 3.95 -11.43 -15.92
C LEU A 80 4.06 -11.43 -17.44
N THR A 81 4.40 -10.29 -18.04
CA THR A 81 4.54 -10.14 -19.50
C THR A 81 5.59 -11.10 -20.05
N GLU A 82 6.77 -11.19 -19.43
CA GLU A 82 7.82 -12.12 -19.85
C GLU A 82 7.37 -13.59 -19.82
N LEU A 83 6.59 -13.99 -18.81
CA LEU A 83 6.09 -15.37 -18.69
C LEU A 83 4.99 -15.67 -19.71
N GLU A 84 4.16 -14.68 -20.04
CA GLU A 84 3.15 -14.81 -21.09
C GLU A 84 3.77 -14.94 -22.48
N GLU A 85 4.81 -14.16 -22.77
CA GLU A 85 5.58 -14.27 -24.01
C GLU A 85 6.30 -15.62 -24.12
N ALA A 86 6.71 -16.19 -22.99
CA ALA A 86 7.25 -17.56 -22.91
C ALA A 86 6.17 -18.64 -23.00
N ASN A 87 4.89 -18.27 -23.11
CA ASN A 87 3.73 -19.16 -23.18
C ASN A 87 3.63 -20.11 -21.97
N GLU A 88 4.12 -19.66 -20.80
CA GLU A 88 4.02 -20.35 -19.52
C GLU A 88 2.58 -20.33 -19.00
N GLN A 89 2.18 -21.40 -18.32
CA GLN A 89 0.83 -21.55 -17.78
C GLN A 89 0.89 -21.94 -16.30
N GLY A 90 -0.04 -21.40 -15.51
CA GLY A 90 -0.14 -21.74 -14.10
C GLY A 90 -1.08 -20.81 -13.35
N PRO A 91 -1.61 -21.26 -12.20
CA PRO A 91 -2.49 -20.47 -11.34
C PRO A 91 -1.80 -19.18 -10.84
N GLU A 92 -0.47 -19.14 -10.81
CA GLU A 92 0.31 -17.95 -10.43
C GLU A 92 0.07 -16.77 -11.37
N LEU A 93 -0.20 -17.00 -12.66
CA LEU A 93 -0.52 -15.93 -13.61
C LEU A 93 -1.88 -15.31 -13.31
N ASP A 94 -2.89 -16.14 -13.04
CA ASP A 94 -4.22 -15.66 -12.70
C ASP A 94 -4.22 -14.88 -11.38
N GLU A 95 -3.47 -15.37 -10.38
CA GLU A 95 -3.29 -14.67 -9.12
C GLU A 95 -2.57 -13.33 -9.30
N ALA A 96 -1.56 -13.27 -10.18
CA ALA A 96 -0.87 -12.04 -10.53
C ALA A 96 -1.82 -11.04 -11.23
N ARG A 97 -2.63 -11.48 -12.20
CA ARG A 97 -3.64 -10.64 -12.86
C ARG A 97 -4.64 -10.05 -11.88
N SER A 98 -5.20 -10.89 -11.00
CA SER A 98 -6.14 -10.44 -9.96
C SER A 98 -5.48 -9.39 -9.07
N THR A 99 -4.25 -9.66 -8.61
CA THR A 99 -3.52 -8.71 -7.76
C THR A 99 -3.23 -7.40 -8.47
N ILE A 100 -2.93 -7.42 -9.77
CA ILE A 100 -2.72 -6.20 -10.57
C ILE A 100 -4.03 -5.40 -10.71
N ALA A 101 -5.19 -6.07 -10.77
CA ALA A 101 -6.49 -5.41 -10.86
C ALA A 101 -6.96 -4.85 -9.51
N ASP A 102 -6.53 -5.46 -8.40
CA ASP A 102 -6.89 -5.06 -7.04
C ASP A 102 -6.00 -3.92 -6.48
N VAL A 103 -4.87 -3.61 -7.14
CA VAL A 103 -3.93 -2.52 -6.79
C VAL A 103 -4.25 -1.28 -7.59
#